data_AF-A0A3M1D5K7-F1
#
_entry.id   AF-A0A3M1D5K7-F1
#
_cell.length_a   1.000
_cell.length_b   1.000
_cell.length_c   1.000
_cell.angle_alpha   90.00
_cell.angle_beta   90.00
_cell.angle_gamma   90.00
#
_symmetry.space_group_name_H-M   'P 1'
#
loop_
_entity.id
_entity.type
_entity.pdbx_description
1 polymer ?
#
loop_
_entity_poly.entity_id
_entity_poly.type
_entity_poly.pdbx_seq_one_letter_code
_entity_poly.pdbx_strand_id
1 'polypeptide(L)'
;MLLPAFLHGLTSDVQAETRRRIRAFGKGASWSEAFRDELVEAASLPGLFVLHGPAPLLGGKPHNHVYLPLLEAWRATGRKGRLDSSLRPSIYAAALESAWGTLSALAPANLPWVVAPERQRPLVEAAVRYWHDLDSLGPRFSVGLPTGQSLWQCTPAVAYALSQLGLPKDQLRHLPPGGLPELVRALA
;
A
#
# COMPACT_ATOMS: atom_id res chain seq x y z
N MET A 1 -11.73 -4.55 6.28
CA MET A 1 -10.33 -4.94 5.96
C MET A 1 -9.58 -5.13 7.26
N LEU A 2 -8.80 -6.22 7.41
CA LEU A 2 -7.91 -6.40 8.56
C LEU A 2 -6.54 -5.77 8.33
N LEU A 3 -5.98 -5.12 9.36
CA LEU A 3 -4.62 -4.59 9.36
C LEU A 3 -3.82 -5.03 10.60
N PRO A 4 -2.49 -5.15 10.50
CA PRO A 4 -1.63 -5.23 11.67
C PRO A 4 -1.83 -4.01 12.59
N ALA A 5 -2.10 -4.26 13.88
CA ALA A 5 -2.38 -3.22 14.88
C ALA A 5 -1.26 -2.17 14.96
N PHE A 6 0.00 -2.57 14.80
CA PHE A 6 1.15 -1.67 14.84
C PHE A 6 1.15 -0.58 13.76
N LEU A 7 0.35 -0.73 12.68
CA LEU A 7 0.24 0.29 11.64
C LEU A 7 -0.58 1.50 12.07
N HIS A 8 -1.24 1.45 13.23
CA HIS A 8 -2.00 2.55 13.80
C HIS A 8 -1.21 3.23 14.92
N GLY A 9 -1.01 4.55 14.83
CA GLY A 9 -0.31 5.29 15.87
C GLY A 9 0.26 6.61 15.39
N LEU A 10 1.22 7.16 16.13
CA LEU A 10 2.01 8.31 15.70
C LEU A 10 3.02 7.88 14.63
N THR A 11 3.32 8.76 13.67
CA THR A 11 4.26 8.45 12.57
C THR A 11 5.61 7.97 13.09
N SER A 12 6.14 8.60 14.15
CA SER A 12 7.43 8.21 14.76
C SER A 12 7.43 6.77 15.24
N ASP A 13 6.35 6.35 15.89
CA ASP A 13 6.25 5.07 16.57
C ASP A 13 6.07 3.96 15.55
N VAL A 14 5.14 4.16 14.60
CA VAL A 14 4.91 3.20 13.51
C VAL A 14 6.13 3.08 12.60
N GLN A 15 6.86 4.17 12.34
CA GLN A 15 8.10 4.11 11.57
C GLN A 15 9.22 3.37 12.32
N ALA A 16 9.39 3.65 13.62
CA ALA A 16 10.37 2.95 14.45
C ALA A 16 10.10 1.44 14.51
N GLU A 17 8.83 1.09 14.68
CA GLU A 17 8.34 -0.29 14.67
C GLU A 17 8.58 -0.98 13.33
N THR A 18 8.17 -0.33 12.23
CA THR A 18 8.39 -0.83 10.88
C THR A 18 9.87 -1.12 10.64
N ARG A 19 10.77 -0.21 11.02
CA ARG A 19 12.23 -0.40 10.89
C ARG A 19 12.75 -1.56 11.73
N ARG A 20 12.15 -1.84 12.89
CA ARG A 20 12.46 -3.01 13.73
C ARG A 20 12.03 -4.29 13.02
N ARG A 21 10.85 -4.34 12.44
CA ARG A 21 10.35 -5.49 11.67
C ARG A 21 11.20 -5.75 10.42
N ILE A 22 11.60 -4.71 9.69
CA ILE A 22 12.56 -4.83 8.58
C ILE A 22 13.94 -5.34 9.05
N ARG A 23 14.37 -5.04 10.29
CA ARG A 23 15.59 -5.65 10.86
C ARG A 23 15.41 -7.14 11.08
N ALA A 24 14.26 -7.57 11.61
CA ALA A 24 13.97 -8.99 11.83
C ALA A 24 13.94 -9.77 10.52
N PHE A 25 13.29 -9.21 9.49
CA PHE A 25 13.34 -9.75 8.12
C PHE A 25 14.79 -9.91 7.62
N GLY A 26 15.62 -8.88 7.78
CA GLY A 26 17.04 -8.94 7.40
C GLY A 26 17.89 -9.96 8.17
N LYS A 27 17.39 -10.49 9.29
CA LYS A 27 18.02 -11.56 10.08
C LYS A 27 17.53 -12.96 9.68
N GLY A 28 16.73 -13.08 8.62
CA GLY A 28 16.27 -14.35 8.06
C GLY A 28 14.81 -14.69 8.33
N ALA A 29 14.05 -13.84 9.04
CA ALA A 29 12.60 -14.03 9.13
C ALA A 29 11.94 -13.80 7.76
N SER A 30 10.88 -14.55 7.44
CA SER A 30 10.06 -14.25 6.27
C SER A 30 9.34 -12.90 6.41
N TRP A 31 8.84 -12.35 5.30
CA TRP A 31 8.06 -11.11 5.31
C TRP A 31 6.83 -11.25 6.23
N SER A 32 6.07 -12.33 6.07
CA SER A 32 4.86 -12.61 6.85
C SER A 32 5.15 -12.81 8.34
N GLU A 33 6.29 -13.40 8.72
CA GLU A 33 6.70 -13.51 10.13
C GLU A 33 7.13 -12.16 10.71
N ALA A 34 7.95 -11.40 9.98
CA ALA A 34 8.42 -10.10 10.44
C ALA A 34 7.27 -9.09 10.67
N PHE A 35 6.21 -9.19 9.86
CA PHE A 35 5.03 -8.35 9.93
C PHE A 35 3.83 -9.00 10.62
N ARG A 36 4.01 -10.19 11.22
CA ARG A 36 2.96 -10.82 12.03
C ARG A 36 2.63 -9.94 13.23
N ASP A 37 1.35 -9.71 13.44
CA ASP A 37 0.84 -8.90 14.54
C ASP A 37 -0.61 -9.28 14.85
N GLU A 38 -1.16 -8.74 15.92
CA GLU A 38 -2.61 -8.72 16.10
C GLU A 38 -3.26 -8.02 14.92
N LEU A 39 -4.29 -8.66 14.34
CA LEU A 39 -5.08 -8.07 13.26
C LEU A 39 -6.31 -7.39 13.84
N VAL A 40 -6.48 -6.12 13.47
CA VAL A 40 -7.62 -5.31 13.89
C VAL A 40 -8.44 -4.88 12.67
N GLU A 41 -9.74 -4.68 12.88
CA GLU A 41 -10.62 -4.20 11.81
C GLU A 41 -10.35 -2.73 11.53
N ALA A 42 -10.06 -2.41 10.28
CA ALA A 42 -9.69 -1.05 9.89
C ALA A 42 -10.84 -0.06 10.07
N ALA A 43 -12.09 -0.54 9.97
CA ALA A 43 -13.29 0.25 10.24
C ALA A 43 -13.40 0.70 11.71
N SER A 44 -12.86 -0.07 12.68
CA SER A 44 -12.96 0.28 14.11
C SER A 44 -11.86 1.22 14.60
N LEU A 45 -10.80 1.43 13.82
CA LEU A 45 -9.74 2.37 14.18
C LEU A 45 -10.10 3.80 13.78
N PRO A 46 -9.84 4.81 14.62
CA PRO A 46 -10.03 6.21 14.25
C PRO A 46 -8.99 6.67 13.19
N GLY A 47 -9.24 7.82 12.57
CA GLY A 47 -8.29 8.47 11.67
C GLY A 47 -8.31 7.98 10.21
N LEU A 48 -7.37 8.50 9.41
CA LEU A 48 -7.27 8.24 7.97
C LEU A 48 -6.22 7.16 7.66
N PHE A 49 -6.34 6.53 6.49
CA PHE A 49 -5.28 5.75 5.87
C PHE A 49 -4.36 6.69 5.10
N VAL A 50 -3.18 6.91 5.65
CA VAL A 50 -2.16 7.72 5.00
C VAL A 50 -1.42 6.87 3.98
N LEU A 51 -1.46 7.30 2.73
CA LEU A 51 -0.82 6.65 1.58
C LEU A 51 0.48 7.35 1.18
N HIS A 52 0.73 8.53 1.73
CA HIS A 52 1.98 9.25 1.57
C HIS A 52 2.20 10.17 2.76
N GLY A 53 3.42 10.18 3.31
CA GLY A 53 3.73 11.00 4.47
C GLY A 53 5.20 11.44 4.53
N PRO A 54 5.60 12.20 5.57
CA PRO A 54 4.81 12.51 6.77
C PRO A 54 3.59 13.39 6.48
N ALA A 55 2.59 13.34 7.37
CA ALA A 55 1.33 14.07 7.23
C ALA A 55 1.13 15.10 8.36
N PRO A 56 1.91 16.21 8.41
CA PRO A 56 1.80 17.23 9.45
C PRO A 56 0.40 17.80 9.60
N LEU A 57 -0.35 17.89 8.49
CA LEU A 57 -1.71 18.42 8.46
C LEU A 57 -2.74 17.55 9.21
N LEU A 58 -2.36 16.34 9.65
CA LEU A 58 -3.17 15.51 10.54
C LEU A 58 -3.01 15.87 12.02
N GLY A 59 -2.22 16.91 12.33
CA GLY A 59 -2.15 17.49 13.67
C GLY A 59 -1.58 16.55 14.73
N GLY A 60 -0.67 15.65 14.34
CA GLY A 60 0.00 14.73 15.28
C GLY A 60 -0.93 13.72 15.96
N LYS A 61 -2.13 13.48 15.44
CA LYS A 61 -3.05 12.47 15.96
C LYS A 61 -2.71 11.07 15.43
N PRO A 62 -3.01 9.99 16.17
CA PRO A 62 -2.90 8.63 15.66
C PRO A 62 -3.69 8.40 14.37
N HIS A 63 -3.08 7.71 13.41
CA HIS A 63 -3.68 7.36 12.13
C HIS A 63 -3.01 6.10 11.55
N ASN A 64 -3.51 5.60 10.41
CA ASN A 64 -3.05 4.36 9.82
C ASN A 64 -1.93 4.63 8.78
N HIS A 65 -0.74 4.07 8.98
CA HIS A 65 0.45 4.33 8.16
C HIS A 65 0.76 3.16 7.21
N VAL A 66 -0.24 2.77 6.43
CA VAL A 66 -0.17 1.59 5.56
C VAL A 66 0.93 1.66 4.50
N TYR A 67 1.44 2.85 4.15
CA TYR A 67 2.54 3.03 3.21
C TYR A 67 3.93 2.67 3.77
N LEU A 68 4.11 2.69 5.09
CA LEU A 68 5.43 2.61 5.72
C LEU A 68 6.16 1.27 5.49
N PRO A 69 5.51 0.09 5.55
CA PRO A 69 6.19 -1.20 5.37
C PRO A 69 7.00 -1.28 4.08
N LEU A 70 6.38 -1.03 2.92
CA LEU A 70 7.08 -1.07 1.64
C LEU A 70 8.02 0.12 1.43
N LEU A 71 7.73 1.29 2.02
CA LEU A 71 8.63 2.45 1.92
C LEU A 71 9.95 2.18 2.65
N GLU A 72 9.88 1.66 3.88
CA GLU A 72 11.08 1.33 4.66
C GLU A 72 11.81 0.11 4.07
N ALA A 73 11.09 -0.86 3.50
CA ALA A 73 11.71 -1.95 2.75
C ALA A 73 12.46 -1.45 1.50
N TRP A 74 11.90 -0.49 0.77
CA TRP A 74 12.56 0.11 -0.40
C TRP A 74 13.85 0.82 -0.01
N ARG A 75 13.80 1.60 1.08
CA ARG A 75 14.97 2.26 1.66
C ARG A 75 16.02 1.24 2.10
N ALA A 76 15.59 0.17 2.76
CA ALA A 76 16.48 -0.87 3.27
C ALA A 76 17.14 -1.72 2.17
N THR A 77 16.51 -1.85 1.01
CA THR A 77 17.02 -2.55 -0.19
C THR A 77 17.61 -1.59 -1.25
N GLY A 78 17.73 -0.30 -0.91
CA GLY A 78 18.30 0.72 -1.80
C GLY A 78 19.82 0.67 -1.89
N ARG A 79 20.42 1.57 -2.70
CA ARG A 79 21.88 1.64 -2.87
C ARG A 79 22.67 1.83 -1.57
N LYS A 80 22.09 2.56 -0.61
CA LYS A 80 22.64 2.77 0.75
C LYS A 80 21.95 1.89 1.80
N GLY A 81 21.19 0.91 1.33
CA GLY A 81 20.43 -0.01 2.14
C GLY A 81 21.32 -1.04 2.82
N ARG A 82 20.77 -1.70 3.84
CA ARG A 82 21.44 -2.78 4.59
C ARG A 82 21.02 -4.17 4.14
N LEU A 83 20.01 -4.26 3.26
CA LEU A 83 19.45 -5.50 2.74
C LEU A 83 19.80 -5.61 1.26
N ASP A 84 19.97 -6.85 0.79
CA ASP A 84 20.18 -7.11 -0.61
C ASP A 84 18.94 -6.67 -1.43
N SER A 85 19.20 -5.97 -2.52
CA SER A 85 18.19 -5.55 -3.50
C SER A 85 17.54 -6.73 -4.23
N SER A 86 18.18 -7.90 -4.26
CA SER A 86 17.62 -9.15 -4.78
C SER A 86 16.36 -9.61 -4.01
N LEU A 87 16.14 -9.09 -2.79
CA LEU A 87 14.96 -9.40 -1.97
C LEU A 87 13.69 -8.66 -2.41
N ARG A 88 13.79 -7.67 -3.30
CA ARG A 88 12.63 -6.86 -3.71
C ARG A 88 11.50 -7.68 -4.34
N PRO A 89 11.73 -8.62 -5.26
CA PRO A 89 10.66 -9.42 -5.83
C PRO A 89 9.89 -10.22 -4.77
N SER A 90 10.57 -10.85 -3.82
CA SER A 90 9.92 -11.65 -2.77
C SER A 90 9.15 -10.79 -1.76
N ILE A 91 9.71 -9.64 -1.34
CA ILE A 91 9.02 -8.66 -0.49
C ILE A 91 7.72 -8.20 -1.17
N TYR A 92 7.82 -7.83 -2.44
CA TYR A 92 6.69 -7.30 -3.19
C TYR A 92 5.60 -8.37 -3.36
N ALA A 93 5.97 -9.58 -3.78
CA ALA A 93 5.03 -10.70 -3.90
C ALA A 93 4.32 -10.98 -2.57
N ALA A 94 5.06 -11.07 -1.46
CA ALA A 94 4.49 -11.33 -0.14
C ALA A 94 3.56 -10.18 0.33
N ALA A 95 3.86 -8.93 0.01
CA ALA A 95 2.97 -7.82 0.33
C ALA A 95 1.62 -7.94 -0.41
N LEU A 96 1.62 -8.41 -1.66
CA LEU A 96 0.41 -8.61 -2.46
C LEU A 96 -0.45 -9.79 -2.02
N GLU A 97 -0.01 -10.59 -1.04
CA GLU A 97 -0.80 -11.68 -0.46
C GLU A 97 -1.86 -11.20 0.54
N SER A 98 -1.91 -9.91 0.88
CA SER A 98 -2.86 -9.37 1.85
C SER A 98 -3.46 -8.02 1.41
N ALA A 99 -4.69 -7.73 1.82
CA ALA A 99 -5.36 -6.46 1.49
C ALA A 99 -4.55 -5.23 1.95
N TRP A 100 -4.02 -5.24 3.19
CA TRP A 100 -3.23 -4.12 3.70
C TRP A 100 -1.87 -3.99 2.99
N GLY A 101 -1.24 -5.10 2.60
CA GLY A 101 0.02 -5.07 1.87
C GLY A 101 -0.16 -4.62 0.41
N THR A 102 -1.27 -5.01 -0.23
CA THR A 102 -1.71 -4.45 -1.51
C THR A 102 -1.99 -2.95 -1.39
N LEU A 103 -2.68 -2.50 -0.35
CA LEU A 103 -2.87 -1.07 -0.10
C LEU A 103 -1.54 -0.33 0.09
N SER A 104 -0.56 -0.93 0.77
CA SER A 104 0.81 -0.41 0.85
C SER A 104 1.41 -0.25 -0.54
N ALA A 105 1.27 -1.24 -1.43
CA ALA A 105 1.82 -1.19 -2.79
C ALA A 105 1.13 -0.13 -3.67
N LEU A 106 -0.16 0.10 -3.45
CA LEU A 106 -0.95 1.12 -4.15
C LEU A 106 -0.64 2.56 -3.72
N ALA A 107 -0.01 2.72 -2.55
CA ALA A 107 0.29 4.01 -1.97
C ALA A 107 1.28 4.81 -2.86
N PRO A 108 1.05 6.12 -3.13
CA PRO A 108 1.95 6.92 -3.97
C PRO A 108 3.41 6.90 -3.51
N ALA A 109 3.65 6.83 -2.19
CA ALA A 109 5.00 6.69 -1.62
C ALA A 109 5.77 5.46 -2.12
N ASN A 110 5.04 4.44 -2.60
CA ASN A 110 5.55 3.15 -3.00
C ASN A 110 5.53 2.94 -4.53
N LEU A 111 5.27 4.00 -5.32
CA LEU A 111 5.33 3.93 -6.79
C LEU A 111 6.63 3.30 -7.34
N PRO A 112 7.84 3.49 -6.76
CA PRO A 112 9.05 2.82 -7.24
C PRO A 112 8.97 1.28 -7.26
N TRP A 113 8.08 0.68 -6.46
CA TRP A 113 7.84 -0.76 -6.51
C TRP A 113 7.12 -1.19 -7.79
N VAL A 114 6.31 -0.32 -8.40
CA VAL A 114 5.38 -0.62 -9.49
C VAL A 114 5.97 -0.33 -10.87
N VAL A 115 6.98 0.53 -10.96
CA VAL A 115 7.58 0.98 -12.24
C VAL A 115 8.11 -0.19 -13.09
N ALA A 116 8.63 -1.23 -12.45
CA ALA A 116 9.12 -2.43 -13.13
C ALA A 116 7.96 -3.18 -13.85
N PRO A 117 8.02 -3.39 -15.17
CA PRO A 117 6.93 -3.99 -15.95
C PRO A 117 6.40 -5.31 -15.39
N GLU A 118 7.30 -6.17 -14.91
CA GLU A 118 6.98 -7.49 -14.34
C GLU A 118 6.15 -7.42 -13.04
N ARG A 119 5.99 -6.23 -12.46
CA ARG A 119 5.25 -6.01 -11.20
C ARG A 119 3.89 -5.36 -11.39
N GLN A 120 3.59 -4.88 -12.59
CA GLN A 120 2.35 -4.16 -12.89
C GLN A 120 1.15 -5.10 -12.92
N ARG A 121 1.25 -6.23 -13.63
CA ARG A 121 0.18 -7.23 -13.69
C ARG A 121 -0.13 -7.86 -12.32
N PRO A 122 0.86 -8.33 -11.53
CA PRO A 122 0.61 -8.81 -10.18
C PRO A 122 -0.08 -7.78 -9.27
N LEU A 123 0.29 -6.49 -9.38
CA LEU A 123 -0.37 -5.43 -8.61
C LEU A 123 -1.85 -5.31 -8.97
N VAL A 124 -2.17 -5.27 -10.27
CA VAL A 124 -3.55 -5.14 -10.75
C VAL A 124 -4.38 -6.34 -10.31
N GLU A 125 -3.84 -7.56 -10.43
CA GLU A 125 -4.53 -8.79 -9.97
C GLU A 125 -4.81 -8.76 -8.47
N ALA A 126 -3.83 -8.35 -7.66
CA ALA A 126 -4.02 -8.22 -6.21
C ALA A 126 -5.00 -7.08 -5.86
N ALA A 127 -4.93 -5.95 -6.57
CA ALA A 127 -5.84 -4.84 -6.37
C ALA A 127 -7.29 -5.23 -6.73
N VAL A 128 -7.51 -5.98 -7.81
CA VAL A 128 -8.83 -6.55 -8.17
C VAL A 128 -9.31 -7.51 -7.08
N ARG A 129 -8.44 -8.41 -6.62
CA ARG A 129 -8.75 -9.40 -5.57
C ARG A 129 -9.25 -8.73 -4.28
N TYR A 130 -8.61 -7.65 -3.86
CA TYR A 130 -8.92 -6.96 -2.60
C TYR A 130 -9.76 -5.70 -2.78
N TRP A 131 -10.21 -5.39 -3.99
CA TRP A 131 -10.85 -4.09 -4.29
C TRP A 131 -12.07 -3.84 -3.41
N HIS A 132 -12.93 -4.85 -3.25
CA HIS A 132 -14.13 -4.75 -2.43
C HIS A 132 -13.81 -4.36 -0.98
N ASP A 133 -12.83 -5.03 -0.35
CA ASP A 133 -12.44 -4.74 1.03
C ASP A 133 -11.85 -3.34 1.18
N LEU A 134 -11.09 -2.89 0.18
CA LEU A 134 -10.46 -1.58 0.14
C LEU A 134 -11.48 -0.46 -0.07
N ASP A 135 -12.39 -0.63 -1.02
CA ASP A 135 -13.41 0.36 -1.39
C ASP A 135 -14.49 0.50 -0.33
N SER A 136 -14.82 -0.60 0.38
CA SER A 136 -15.78 -0.60 1.50
C SER A 136 -15.41 0.33 2.66
N LEU A 137 -14.14 0.73 2.77
CA LEU A 137 -13.67 1.71 3.77
C LEU A 137 -14.13 3.14 3.46
N GLY A 138 -14.59 3.39 2.23
CA GLY A 138 -15.12 4.69 1.80
C GLY A 138 -14.06 5.79 1.76
N PRO A 139 -14.46 7.06 1.96
CA PRO A 139 -13.57 8.22 1.82
C PRO A 139 -12.64 8.38 3.05
N ARG A 140 -11.74 7.43 3.28
CA ARG A 140 -10.82 7.40 4.43
C ARG A 140 -9.35 7.45 4.03
N PHE A 141 -9.03 7.53 2.74
CA PHE A 141 -7.67 7.57 2.25
C PHE A 141 -7.18 9.00 2.10
N SER A 142 -5.88 9.22 2.31
CA SER A 142 -5.29 10.55 2.18
C SER A 142 -3.81 10.46 1.81
N VAL A 143 -3.34 11.47 1.07
CA VAL A 143 -1.92 11.69 0.76
C VAL A 143 -1.28 12.70 1.74
N GLY A 144 -1.79 12.75 2.97
CA GLY A 144 -1.32 13.65 4.02
C GLY A 144 -2.17 14.90 4.22
N LEU A 145 -3.35 14.97 3.60
CA LEU A 145 -4.38 15.99 3.79
C LEU A 145 -5.35 15.64 4.94
N PRO A 146 -5.99 16.63 5.59
CA PRO A 146 -6.92 16.39 6.69
C PRO A 146 -8.27 15.81 6.25
N THR A 147 -8.55 15.78 4.95
CA THR A 147 -9.78 15.20 4.39
C THR A 147 -9.50 13.83 3.78
N GLY A 148 -10.41 12.90 4.03
CA GLY A 148 -10.40 11.59 3.38
C GLY A 148 -11.03 11.65 1.99
N GLN A 149 -10.53 10.80 1.09
CA GLN A 149 -11.06 10.59 -0.26
C GLN A 149 -11.20 9.09 -0.52
N SER A 150 -11.90 8.71 -1.59
CA SER A 150 -11.92 7.30 -2.01
C SER A 150 -10.52 6.85 -2.41
N LEU A 151 -10.29 5.53 -2.38
CA LEU A 151 -8.97 4.99 -2.73
C LEU A 151 -8.58 5.41 -4.15
N TRP A 152 -9.50 5.26 -5.11
CA TRP A 152 -9.27 5.60 -6.52
C TRP A 152 -8.83 7.06 -6.72
N GLN A 153 -9.38 8.00 -5.94
CA GLN A 153 -9.00 9.41 -6.01
C GLN A 153 -7.60 9.69 -5.45
N CYS A 154 -7.14 8.89 -4.47
CA CYS A 154 -5.81 9.03 -3.88
C CYS A 154 -4.70 8.29 -4.62
N THR A 155 -5.02 7.21 -5.34
CA THR A 155 -4.00 6.24 -5.79
C THR A 155 -3.76 6.25 -7.30
N PRO A 156 -2.63 6.82 -7.75
CA PRO A 156 -2.21 6.72 -9.14
C PRO A 156 -1.48 5.41 -9.45
N ALA A 157 -1.10 4.57 -8.46
CA ALA A 157 -0.27 3.39 -8.73
C ALA A 157 -1.01 2.30 -9.54
N VAL A 158 -2.29 2.01 -9.21
CA VAL A 158 -3.11 1.10 -10.01
C VAL A 158 -3.44 1.69 -11.38
N ALA A 159 -3.80 2.98 -11.44
CA ALA A 159 -4.07 3.66 -12.71
C ALA A 159 -2.82 3.69 -13.60
N TYR A 160 -1.64 3.91 -13.01
CA TYR A 160 -0.35 3.81 -13.67
C TYR A 160 -0.15 2.39 -14.22
N ALA A 161 -0.26 1.35 -13.38
CA ALA A 161 -0.08 -0.03 -13.82
C ALA A 161 -1.06 -0.41 -14.96
N LEU A 162 -2.34 -0.04 -14.85
CA LEU A 162 -3.33 -0.24 -15.91
C LEU A 162 -2.95 0.47 -17.21
N SER A 163 -2.46 1.72 -17.14
CA SER A 163 -2.01 2.45 -18.33
C SER A 163 -0.82 1.78 -19.01
N GLN A 164 0.10 1.21 -18.23
CA GLN A 164 1.26 0.49 -18.76
C GLN A 164 0.87 -0.87 -19.35
N LEU A 165 -0.23 -1.46 -18.87
CA LEU A 165 -0.83 -2.67 -19.43
C LEU A 165 -1.71 -2.39 -20.66
N GLY A 166 -1.80 -1.14 -21.12
CA GLY A 166 -2.47 -0.76 -22.36
C GLY A 166 -3.83 -0.09 -22.20
N LEU A 167 -4.30 0.18 -20.97
CA LEU A 167 -5.58 0.85 -20.79
C LEU A 167 -5.50 2.33 -21.19
N PRO A 168 -6.40 2.83 -22.06
CA PRO A 168 -6.42 4.24 -22.44
C PRO A 168 -6.63 5.19 -21.26
N LYS A 169 -5.94 6.35 -21.28
CA LYS A 169 -5.96 7.33 -20.17
C LYS A 169 -7.33 7.94 -19.91
N ASP A 170 -8.17 8.05 -20.94
CA ASP A 170 -9.55 8.53 -20.84
C ASP A 170 -10.43 7.58 -20.03
N GLN A 171 -10.21 6.27 -20.13
CA GLN A 171 -10.91 5.26 -19.32
C GLN A 171 -10.47 5.27 -17.85
N LEU A 172 -9.27 5.77 -17.56
CA LEU A 172 -8.71 5.86 -16.20
C LEU A 172 -9.22 7.07 -15.40
N ARG A 173 -9.97 8.00 -16.00
CA ARG A 173 -10.43 9.23 -15.33
C ARG A 173 -11.47 8.96 -14.25
N HIS A 174 -12.34 7.98 -14.48
CA HIS A 174 -13.44 7.63 -13.58
C HIS A 174 -13.50 6.13 -13.41
N LEU A 175 -13.70 5.70 -12.17
CA LEU A 175 -13.97 4.30 -11.89
C LEU A 175 -15.40 3.96 -12.35
N PRO A 176 -15.61 2.90 -13.15
CA PRO A 176 -16.97 2.49 -13.51
C PRO A 176 -17.75 1.98 -12.29
N PRO A 177 -19.09 1.88 -12.36
CA PRO A 177 -19.92 1.44 -11.23
C PRO A 177 -19.54 0.06 -10.66
N GLY A 178 -19.06 -0.88 -11.49
CA GLY A 178 -18.55 -2.18 -11.06
C GLY A 178 -17.12 -2.16 -10.51
N GLY A 179 -16.53 -0.99 -10.33
CA GLY A 179 -15.23 -0.80 -9.70
C GLY A 179 -14.03 -1.21 -10.57
N LEU A 180 -12.91 -1.49 -9.90
CA LEU A 180 -11.69 -1.93 -10.57
C LEU A 180 -11.86 -3.25 -11.37
N PRO A 181 -12.62 -4.27 -10.91
CA PRO A 181 -12.81 -5.49 -11.68
C PRO A 181 -13.45 -5.26 -13.06
N GLU A 182 -14.42 -4.35 -13.17
CA GLU A 182 -15.05 -4.00 -14.45
C GLU A 182 -14.05 -3.32 -15.38
N LEU A 183 -13.27 -2.38 -14.85
CA LEU A 183 -12.25 -1.66 -15.61
C LEU A 183 -11.18 -2.60 -16.20
N VAL A 184 -10.78 -3.64 -15.46
CA VAL A 184 -9.76 -4.62 -15.90
C VAL A 184 -10.29 -5.57 -16.97
N ARG A 185 -11.60 -5.79 -17.09
CA ARG A 185 -12.16 -6.64 -18.18
C ARG A 185 -11.87 -6.06 -19.56
N ALA A 186 -11.66 -4.76 -19.69
CA ALA A 186 -11.28 -4.11 -20.94
C ALA A 186 -9.83 -4.41 -21.37
N LEU A 187 -9.01 -5.05 -20.52
CA LEU A 187 -7.65 -5.50 -20.84
C LEU A 187 -7.57 -6.96 -21.33
N ALA A 188 -8.66 -7.72 -21.26
CA ALA A 188 -8.74 -9.12 -21.68
C ALA A 188 -9.21 -9.23 -23.14
#